data_AF-M0ETT6-F1
#
_entry.id   AF-M0ETT6-F1
#
_cell.length_a   1.000
_cell.length_b   1.000
_cell.length_c   1.000
_cell.angle_alpha   90.00
_cell.angle_beta   90.00
_cell.angle_gamma   90.00
#
_symmetry.space_group_name_H-M   'P 1'
#
loop_
_entity.id
_entity.type
_entity.pdbx_description
1 polymer ?
#
loop_
_entity_poly.entity_id
_entity_poly.type
_entity_poly.pdbx_seq_one_letter_code
_entity_poly.pdbx_strand_id
1 'polypeptide(L)' 'MLSKQFIQQIVRLEPSSTTHHECRYCGYSVGKDVDECPQCGSAEIAAYDLE' A
#
# COMPACT_ATOMS: atom_id res chain seq x y z
N MET A 1 -1.66 35.76 -29.50
CA MET A 1 -0.83 34.54 -29.65
C MET A 1 -1.14 33.61 -28.48
N LEU A 2 -1.76 32.47 -28.80
CA LEU A 2 -1.98 31.23 -28.02
C LEU A 2 -2.05 31.33 -26.47
N SER A 3 -3.23 31.68 -25.97
CA SER A 3 -3.69 31.22 -24.65
C SER A 3 -4.13 29.76 -24.77
N LYS A 4 -3.29 28.82 -24.32
CA LYS A 4 -3.63 27.39 -24.25
C LYS A 4 -3.40 26.87 -22.83
N GLN A 5 -4.50 26.86 -22.11
CA GLN A 5 -4.82 25.97 -21.01
C GLN A 5 -4.16 24.59 -21.18
N PHE A 6 -3.27 24.19 -20.26
CA PHE A 6 -2.83 22.81 -20.16
C PHE A 6 -2.84 22.33 -18.70
N ILE A 7 -4.00 21.76 -18.38
CA ILE A 7 -4.24 20.50 -17.66
C ILE A 7 -3.63 20.39 -16.24
N GLN A 8 -4.59 20.39 -15.31
CA GLN A 8 -4.51 19.86 -13.96
C GLN A 8 -3.73 18.54 -13.89
N GLN A 9 -2.56 18.53 -13.26
CA GLN A 9 -2.09 17.34 -12.55
C GLN A 9 -1.43 17.81 -11.25
N ILE A 10 -2.28 18.26 -10.33
CA ILE A 10 -2.02 18.02 -8.91
C ILE A 10 -1.98 16.49 -8.83
N VAL A 11 -0.79 15.90 -8.94
CA VAL A 11 -0.56 14.57 -8.39
C VAL A 11 -0.90 14.75 -6.93
N ARG A 12 -2.15 14.45 -6.57
CA ARG A 12 -2.46 14.00 -5.22
C ARG A 12 -1.61 12.75 -5.07
N LEU A 13 -0.36 12.94 -4.68
CA LEU A 13 0.28 12.02 -3.77
C LEU A 13 -0.67 12.05 -2.59
N GLU A 14 -1.65 11.14 -2.63
CA GLU A 14 -2.25 10.64 -1.41
C GLU A 14 -1.05 10.42 -0.49
N PRO A 15 -1.08 10.95 0.75
CA PRO A 15 0.03 10.76 1.67
C PRO A 15 0.38 9.28 1.57
N SER A 16 1.63 8.98 1.24
CA SER A 16 2.10 7.62 1.09
C SER A 16 2.09 7.00 2.49
N SER A 17 0.90 6.77 3.04
CA SER A 17 0.67 5.99 4.23
C SER A 17 1.18 4.62 3.83
N THR A 18 2.42 4.36 4.24
CA THR A 18 3.11 3.13 3.88
C THR A 18 2.57 2.12 4.86
N THR A 19 1.37 1.60 4.56
CA THR A 19 0.76 0.55 5.37
C THR A 19 1.62 -0.69 5.20
N HIS A 20 2.26 -1.12 6.28
CA HIS A 20 3.05 -2.33 6.33
C HIS A 20 2.15 -3.50 6.69
N HIS A 21 2.23 -4.57 5.90
CA HIS A 21 1.46 -5.79 6.13
C HIS A 21 2.40 -6.94 6.51
N GLU A 22 2.04 -7.71 7.54
CA GLU A 22 2.86 -8.80 8.07
C GLU A 22 2.02 -10.01 8.50
N CYS A 23 2.49 -11.21 8.18
CA CYS A 23 1.91 -12.44 8.72
C CYS A 23 2.18 -12.55 10.23
N ARG A 24 1.11 -12.59 11.04
CA ARG A 24 1.22 -12.72 12.50
C ARG A 24 1.77 -14.06 12.96
N TYR A 25 1.72 -15.07 12.10
CA TYR A 25 2.17 -16.42 12.43
C TYR A 25 3.66 -16.61 12.22
N CYS A 26 4.21 -16.12 11.10
CA CYS A 26 5.60 -16.38 10.72
C CYS A 26 6.47 -15.12 10.57
N GLY A 27 5.90 -13.92 10.73
CA GLY A 27 6.61 -12.64 10.62
C GLY A 27 7.00 -12.23 9.19
N TYR A 28 6.50 -12.93 8.17
CA TYR A 28 6.79 -12.58 6.77
C TYR A 28 6.03 -11.31 6.38
N SER A 29 6.74 -10.30 5.85
CA SER A 29 6.10 -9.11 5.29
C SER A 29 5.38 -9.47 3.99
N VAL A 30 4.09 -9.20 3.92
CA VAL A 30 3.25 -9.48 2.77
C VAL A 30 2.93 -8.19 2.01
N GLY A 31 2.51 -8.32 0.76
CA GLY A 31 2.00 -7.18 -0.01
C GLY A 31 0.68 -6.67 0.53
N LYS A 32 0.18 -5.58 -0.08
CA LYS A 32 -1.23 -5.22 0.05
C LYS A 32 -2.11 -6.26 -0.66
N ASP A 33 -3.33 -6.43 -0.18
CA ASP A 33 -4.36 -7.28 -0.80
C ASP A 33 -4.02 -8.78 -0.86
N VAL A 34 -3.34 -9.32 0.17
CA VAL A 34 -3.07 -10.75 0.29
C VAL A 34 -3.90 -11.33 1.43
N ASP A 35 -4.79 -12.27 1.11
CA ASP A 35 -5.64 -12.95 2.09
C ASP A 35 -4.89 -14.02 2.90
N GLU A 36 -3.81 -14.59 2.33
CA GLU A 36 -3.03 -15.67 2.94
C GLU A 36 -1.52 -15.43 2.76
N CYS A 37 -0.74 -15.74 3.81
CA CYS A 37 0.70 -15.62 3.76
C CYS A 37 1.30 -16.64 2.76
N PRO A 38 2.04 -16.20 1.73
CA PRO A 38 2.62 -17.11 0.74
C PRO A 38 3.75 -18.00 1.32
N GLN A 39 4.28 -17.64 2.50
CA GLN A 39 5.36 -18.41 3.13
C GLN A 39 4.84 -19.57 4.00
N CYS A 40 3.69 -19.41 4.66
CA CYS A 40 3.20 -20.40 5.63
C CYS A 40 1.72 -20.77 5.49
N GLY A 41 0.97 -20.14 4.58
CA GLY A 41 -0.45 -20.39 4.36
C GLY A 41 -1.39 -19.85 5.45
N SER A 42 -0.90 -19.01 6.37
CA SER A 42 -1.75 -18.41 7.41
C SER A 42 -2.55 -17.25 6.85
N ALA A 43 -3.86 -17.19 7.14
CA ALA A 43 -4.71 -16.05 6.81
C ALA A 43 -4.60 -14.87 7.81
N GLU A 44 -3.90 -15.08 8.93
CA GLU A 44 -3.73 -14.06 9.96
C GLU A 44 -2.69 -13.00 9.55
N ILE A 45 -3.14 -11.97 8.81
CA ILE A 45 -2.33 -10.84 8.35
C ILE A 45 -2.62 -9.58 9.19
N ALA A 46 -1.58 -8.97 9.76
CA ALA A 46 -1.64 -7.67 10.41
C ALA A 46 -1.32 -6.56 9.42
N ALA A 47 -1.90 -5.38 9.65
CA ALA A 47 -1.61 -4.16 8.90
C ALA A 47 -1.32 -3.01 9.89
N TYR A 48 -0.26 -2.25 9.63
CA TYR A 48 0.16 -1.11 10.45
C TYR A 48 0.37 0.09 9.54
N ASP A 49 -0.25 1.21 9.86
CA ASP A 49 0.08 2.46 9.19
C ASP A 49 1.40 2.99 9.76
N LEU A 50 2.39 3.17 8.89
CA LEU A 50 3.66 3.79 9.26
C LEU A 50 3.55 5.30 9.02
N GLU A 51 3.63 6.08 10.10
CA GLU A 51 3.68 7.55 10.12
C GLU A 51 5.10 8.10 9.85
#